data_AF-A0A969IQE8-F1
#
_entry.id   AF-A0A969IQE8-F1
#
_cell.length_a   1.000
_cell.length_b   1.000
_cell.length_c   1.000
_cell.angle_alpha   90.00
_cell.angle_beta   90.00
_cell.angle_gamma   90.00
#
_symmetry.space_group_name_H-M   'P 1'
#
loop_
_entity.id
_entity.type
_entity.pdbx_description
1 polymer ?
#
loop_
_entity_poly.entity_id
_entity_poly.type
_entity_poly.pdbx_seq_one_letter_code
_entity_poly.pdbx_strand_id
1 'polypeptide(L)'
;MASAKTATAKDFQRTPLPKRFCNLDRLLHAMDVRGLDGIVATQPNNVFYLTGFNGIAHKSDEPRPYAVIISRHTPEHPIMVVADYYLATFLGQPTWVEDIRPYRAVMMGMDLPRGRPTSTGSSRRMPRTSPGCSNRAATTRSRWERPCAVR
;
A
#
# COMPACT_ATOMS: atom_id res chain seq x y z
N MET A 1 -19.77 -48.64 0.92
CA MET A 1 -19.41 -47.26 1.29
C MET A 1 -17.99 -47.00 0.82
N ALA A 2 -17.80 -46.22 -0.23
CA ALA A 2 -16.48 -45.88 -0.77
C ALA A 2 -15.94 -44.66 -0.01
N SER A 3 -14.79 -44.83 0.66
CA SER A 3 -14.08 -43.77 1.38
C SER A 3 -13.45 -42.81 0.38
N ALA A 4 -13.82 -41.53 0.46
CA ALA A 4 -13.26 -40.47 -0.38
C ALA A 4 -11.79 -40.22 0.03
N LYS A 5 -10.86 -40.45 -0.90
CA LYS A 5 -9.45 -40.09 -0.72
C LYS A 5 -9.32 -38.57 -0.69
N THR A 6 -9.03 -38.02 0.48
CA THR A 6 -8.61 -36.63 0.65
C THR A 6 -7.31 -36.42 -0.12
N ALA A 7 -7.37 -35.67 -1.22
CA ALA A 7 -6.17 -35.24 -1.93
C ALA A 7 -5.41 -34.26 -1.05
N THR A 8 -4.26 -34.68 -0.52
CA THR A 8 -3.31 -33.77 0.12
C THR A 8 -2.80 -32.80 -0.93
N ALA A 9 -3.29 -31.55 -0.87
CA ALA A 9 -2.79 -30.48 -1.72
C ALA A 9 -1.29 -30.34 -1.43
N LYS A 10 -0.44 -30.60 -2.44
CA LYS A 10 0.99 -30.31 -2.36
C LYS A 10 1.14 -28.82 -2.09
N ASP A 11 1.86 -28.46 -1.03
CA ASP A 11 2.20 -27.07 -0.75
C ASP A 11 2.90 -26.44 -1.94
N PHE A 12 2.39 -25.31 -2.41
CA PHE A 12 3.00 -24.54 -3.48
C PHE A 12 4.30 -23.91 -2.97
N GLN A 13 5.44 -24.43 -3.44
CA GLN A 13 6.76 -23.89 -3.14
C GLN A 13 7.03 -22.69 -4.06
N ARG A 14 7.11 -21.48 -3.48
CA ARG A 14 7.51 -20.28 -4.24
C ARG A 14 9.01 -20.32 -4.54
N THR A 15 9.37 -20.28 -5.81
CA THR A 15 10.75 -20.09 -6.24
C THR A 15 11.04 -18.58 -6.34
N PRO A 16 12.23 -18.11 -5.89
CA PRO A 16 12.65 -16.73 -6.10
C PRO A 16 12.62 -16.37 -7.59
N LEU A 17 12.14 -15.16 -7.90
CA LEU A 17 12.15 -14.67 -9.28
C LEU A 17 13.58 -14.35 -9.72
N PRO A 18 13.88 -14.39 -11.03
CA PRO A 18 15.15 -13.91 -11.55
C PRO A 18 15.45 -12.49 -11.08
N LYS A 19 16.73 -12.20 -10.81
CA LYS A 19 17.16 -10.89 -10.28
C LYS A 19 16.69 -9.73 -11.18
N ARG A 20 16.68 -9.87 -12.50
CA ARG A 20 16.05 -8.89 -13.39
C ARG A 20 14.96 -9.54 -14.21
N PHE A 21 13.75 -9.50 -13.67
CA PHE A 21 12.54 -9.95 -14.36
C PHE A 21 12.09 -8.94 -15.44
N CYS A 22 12.34 -7.65 -15.24
CA CYS A 22 11.93 -6.59 -16.15
C CYS A 22 12.90 -6.36 -17.31
N ASN A 23 12.37 -5.99 -18.48
CA ASN A 23 13.15 -5.44 -19.58
C ASN A 23 13.40 -3.95 -19.35
N LEU A 24 14.47 -3.64 -18.61
CA LEU A 24 14.85 -2.29 -18.25
C LEU A 24 15.30 -1.48 -19.47
N ASP A 25 16.02 -2.08 -20.41
CA ASP A 25 16.52 -1.39 -21.62
C ASP A 25 15.39 -0.82 -22.47
N ARG A 26 14.30 -1.58 -22.64
CA ARG A 26 13.11 -1.10 -23.35
C ARG A 26 12.45 0.08 -22.63
N LEU A 27 12.42 0.05 -21.29
CA LEU A 27 11.91 1.17 -20.50
C LEU A 27 12.79 2.41 -20.68
N LEU A 28 14.12 2.27 -20.61
CA LEU A 28 15.06 3.38 -20.74
C LEU A 28 14.99 4.01 -22.14
N HIS A 29 14.94 3.19 -23.19
CA HIS A 29 14.71 3.68 -24.54
C HIS A 29 13.38 4.46 -24.65
N ALA A 30 12.30 3.92 -24.07
CA ALA A 30 10.99 4.58 -24.09
C ALA A 30 10.98 5.91 -23.32
N MET A 31 11.75 6.01 -22.23
CA MET A 31 11.92 7.25 -21.46
C MET A 31 12.73 8.29 -22.23
N ASP A 32 13.82 7.85 -22.88
CA ASP A 32 14.71 8.73 -23.65
C ASP A 32 13.98 9.39 -24.83
N VAL A 33 13.28 8.60 -25.63
CA VAL A 33 12.46 9.08 -26.77
C VAL A 33 11.39 10.10 -26.33
N ARG A 34 10.95 10.03 -25.07
CA ARG A 34 9.93 10.94 -24.51
C ARG A 34 10.51 12.09 -23.70
N GLY A 35 11.83 12.18 -23.58
CA GLY A 35 12.49 13.20 -22.75
C GLY A 35 12.16 13.08 -21.26
N LEU A 36 11.95 11.86 -20.74
CA LEU A 36 11.61 11.61 -19.34
C LEU A 36 12.86 11.31 -18.51
N ASP A 37 13.01 11.97 -17.38
CA ASP A 37 14.10 11.70 -16.43
C ASP A 37 13.82 10.56 -15.46
N GLY A 38 12.55 10.23 -15.25
CA GLY A 38 12.15 9.22 -14.29
C GLY A 38 10.68 8.79 -14.46
N ILE A 39 10.34 7.65 -13.88
CA ILE A 39 8.96 7.20 -13.75
C ILE A 39 8.63 6.92 -12.28
N VAL A 40 7.36 7.16 -11.94
CA VAL A 40 6.75 6.70 -10.69
C VAL A 40 5.63 5.75 -11.06
N ALA A 41 5.87 4.45 -10.92
CA ALA A 41 4.90 3.42 -11.26
C ALA A 41 4.15 2.96 -10.00
N THR A 42 2.83 3.15 -9.99
CA THR A 42 1.93 2.79 -8.88
C THR A 42 0.93 1.69 -9.24
N GLN A 43 0.76 1.40 -10.53
CA GLN A 43 -0.17 0.37 -10.97
C GLN A 43 0.36 -1.03 -10.61
N PRO A 44 -0.50 -1.95 -10.10
CA PRO A 44 -0.06 -3.26 -9.62
C PRO A 44 0.74 -4.05 -10.66
N ASN A 45 0.30 -4.05 -11.92
CA ASN A 45 0.97 -4.80 -12.99
C ASN A 45 2.36 -4.22 -13.31
N ASN A 46 2.50 -2.89 -13.28
CA ASN A 46 3.78 -2.23 -13.53
C ASN A 46 4.75 -2.48 -12.37
N VAL A 47 4.27 -2.35 -11.13
CA VAL A 47 5.07 -2.62 -9.94
C VAL A 47 5.50 -4.09 -9.92
N PHE A 48 4.60 -5.02 -10.20
CA PHE A 48 4.91 -6.44 -10.31
C PHE A 48 5.95 -6.71 -11.41
N TYR A 49 5.75 -6.15 -12.61
CA TYR A 49 6.69 -6.34 -13.71
C TYR A 49 8.08 -5.79 -13.38
N LEU A 50 8.15 -4.62 -12.74
CA LEU A 50 9.42 -3.94 -12.43
C LEU A 50 10.13 -4.52 -11.22
N THR A 51 9.42 -5.06 -10.22
CA THR A 51 10.00 -5.41 -8.92
C THR A 51 9.76 -6.87 -8.50
N GLY A 52 8.86 -7.59 -9.17
CA GLY A 52 8.38 -8.91 -8.75
C GLY A 52 7.44 -8.87 -7.54
N PHE A 53 7.17 -7.69 -6.98
CA PHE A 53 6.27 -7.53 -5.84
C PHE A 53 4.82 -7.69 -6.25
N ASN A 54 4.10 -8.55 -5.52
CA ASN A 54 2.67 -8.75 -5.69
C ASN A 54 1.92 -8.39 -4.39
N GLY A 55 1.27 -7.22 -4.39
CA GLY A 55 0.45 -6.76 -3.27
C GLY A 55 -0.86 -7.54 -3.20
N ILE A 56 -0.98 -8.42 -2.21
CA ILE A 56 -2.21 -9.19 -1.95
C ILE A 56 -3.20 -8.28 -1.19
N ALA A 57 -4.47 -8.32 -1.58
CA ALA A 57 -5.62 -7.77 -0.86
C ALA A 57 -5.83 -6.24 -0.85
N HIS A 58 -5.66 -5.56 -1.98
CA HIS A 58 -6.18 -4.18 -2.09
C HIS A 58 -7.66 -4.18 -2.38
N LYS A 59 -8.45 -3.54 -1.51
CA LYS A 59 -9.78 -3.07 -1.92
C LYS A 59 -9.55 -2.03 -3.02
N SER A 60 -10.27 -2.17 -4.14
CA SER A 60 -10.05 -1.33 -5.32
C SER A 60 -10.08 0.17 -5.02
N ASP A 61 -10.85 0.56 -3.99
CA ASP A 61 -11.20 1.94 -3.64
C ASP A 61 -10.16 2.68 -2.78
N GLU A 62 -9.16 1.98 -2.24
CA GLU A 62 -8.10 2.60 -1.44
C GLU A 62 -6.86 2.94 -2.31
N PRO A 63 -6.16 4.05 -2.02
CA PRO A 63 -4.93 4.41 -2.73
C PRO A 63 -3.91 3.29 -2.59
N ARG A 64 -3.26 2.94 -3.71
CA ARG A 64 -2.31 1.83 -3.73
C ARG A 64 -1.12 2.16 -2.81
N PRO A 65 -0.83 1.30 -1.82
CA PRO A 65 0.10 1.65 -0.77
C PRO A 65 1.55 1.35 -1.16
N TYR A 66 1.89 1.50 -2.44
CA TYR A 66 3.22 1.28 -2.96
C TYR A 66 3.46 2.06 -4.25
N ALA A 67 4.73 2.30 -4.52
CA ALA A 67 5.22 2.82 -5.78
C ALA A 67 6.65 2.31 -6.01
N VAL A 68 7.03 2.15 -7.27
CA VAL A 68 8.44 2.02 -7.66
C VAL A 68 8.84 3.26 -8.44
N ILE A 69 9.99 3.82 -8.07
CA ILE A 69 10.57 5.02 -8.68
C ILE A 69 11.83 4.58 -9.40
N ILE A 70 11.92 4.90 -10.69
CA ILE A 70 13.09 4.59 -11.52
C ILE A 70 13.56 5.89 -12.17
N SER A 71 14.83 6.21 -11.99
CA SER A 71 15.51 7.31 -12.67
C SER A 71 16.19 6.79 -13.94
N ARG A 72 16.11 7.52 -15.04
CA ARG A 72 16.86 7.22 -16.28
C ARG A 72 18.35 7.37 -16.08
N HIS A 73 18.77 8.29 -15.20
CA HIS A 73 20.17 8.61 -14.92
C HIS A 73 20.85 7.58 -14.01
N THR A 74 20.06 6.84 -13.21
CA THR A 74 20.54 5.81 -12.29
C THR A 74 19.59 4.61 -12.25
N PRO A 75 19.40 3.90 -13.37
CA PRO A 75 18.33 2.93 -13.51
C PRO A 75 18.55 1.64 -12.70
N GLU A 76 19.79 1.40 -12.30
CA GLU A 76 20.18 0.25 -11.47
C GLU A 76 19.92 0.45 -9.98
N HIS A 77 19.53 1.66 -9.58
CA HIS A 77 19.20 2.02 -8.21
C HIS A 77 17.75 2.51 -8.11
N PRO A 78 16.76 1.63 -8.42
CA PRO A 78 15.36 1.96 -8.21
C PRO A 78 15.05 2.12 -6.72
N ILE A 79 14.00 2.88 -6.41
CA ILE A 79 13.51 3.06 -5.04
C ILE A 79 12.11 2.48 -4.96
N MET A 80 11.88 1.60 -3.99
CA MET A 80 10.55 1.06 -3.71
C MET A 80 9.97 1.69 -2.46
N VAL A 81 8.86 2.41 -2.62
CA VAL A 81 8.07 2.91 -1.50
C VAL A 81 6.93 1.93 -1.25
N VAL A 82 6.77 1.47 -0.01
CA VAL A 82 5.79 0.42 0.31
C VAL A 82 5.23 0.62 1.72
N ALA A 83 3.98 0.24 1.95
CA ALA A 83 3.47 0.19 3.31
C ALA A 83 4.22 -0.85 4.15
N ASP A 84 4.44 -0.50 5.42
CA ASP A 84 5.10 -1.31 6.44
C ASP A 84 4.58 -2.74 6.54
N TYR A 85 3.26 -2.94 6.43
CA TYR A 85 2.67 -4.28 6.55
C TYR A 85 3.00 -5.21 5.37
N TYR A 86 3.54 -4.70 4.25
CA TYR A 86 4.04 -5.54 3.15
C TYR A 86 5.50 -5.93 3.29
N LEU A 87 6.25 -5.36 4.23
CA LEU A 87 7.71 -5.55 4.31
C LEU A 87 8.10 -7.03 4.50
N ALA A 88 7.29 -7.80 5.24
CA ALA A 88 7.50 -9.22 5.44
C ALA A 88 7.40 -10.05 4.14
N THR A 89 6.75 -9.54 3.10
CA THR A 89 6.63 -10.20 1.79
C THR A 89 7.99 -10.46 1.17
N PHE A 90 8.93 -9.53 1.35
CA PHE A 90 10.26 -9.62 0.75
C PHE A 90 11.14 -10.70 1.38
N LEU A 91 10.79 -11.21 2.57
CA LEU A 91 11.47 -12.35 3.18
C LEU A 91 11.19 -13.66 2.42
N GLY A 92 9.97 -13.81 1.89
CA GLY A 92 9.57 -14.99 1.11
C GLY A 92 9.75 -14.84 -0.40
N GLN A 93 9.58 -13.62 -0.93
CA GLN A 93 9.74 -13.30 -2.34
C GLN A 93 10.66 -12.07 -2.47
N PRO A 94 11.99 -12.26 -2.50
CA PRO A 94 12.92 -11.14 -2.58
C PRO A 94 12.76 -10.39 -3.90
N THR A 95 13.03 -9.08 -3.85
CA THR A 95 13.12 -8.21 -5.00
C THR A 95 14.58 -7.81 -5.24
N TRP A 96 14.88 -7.34 -6.44
CA TRP A 96 16.20 -6.79 -6.78
C TRP A 96 16.38 -5.34 -6.37
N VAL A 97 15.29 -4.68 -5.98
CA VAL A 97 15.31 -3.31 -5.46
C VAL A 97 15.93 -3.33 -4.07
N GLU A 98 17.11 -2.73 -3.94
CA GLU A 98 17.85 -2.68 -2.67
C GLU A 98 17.39 -1.52 -1.76
N ASP A 99 16.93 -0.39 -2.33
CA ASP A 99 16.40 0.76 -1.59
C ASP A 99 14.88 0.62 -1.40
N ILE A 100 14.48 -0.01 -0.28
CA ILE A 100 13.08 -0.14 0.13
C ILE A 100 12.79 0.85 1.25
N ARG A 101 11.85 1.77 1.01
CA ARG A 101 11.42 2.82 1.93
C ARG A 101 10.02 2.54 2.47
N PRO A 102 9.91 1.89 3.65
CA PRO A 102 8.63 1.62 4.26
C PRO A 102 8.01 2.90 4.82
N TYR A 103 6.70 3.05 4.70
CA TYR A 103 5.94 4.07 5.41
C TYR A 103 4.80 3.43 6.22
N ARG A 104 4.32 4.12 7.27
CA ARG A 104 3.21 3.64 8.10
C ARG A 104 1.90 3.85 7.36
N ALA A 105 1.21 2.76 7.01
CA ALA A 105 -0.12 2.82 6.43
C ALA A 105 -1.21 2.57 7.49
N VAL A 106 -2.39 3.16 7.25
CA VAL A 106 -3.49 3.50 8.18
C VAL A 106 -4.07 2.31 8.99
N MET A 107 -3.63 1.07 8.79
CA MET A 107 -4.09 -0.09 9.57
C MET A 107 -3.48 -0.20 10.97
N MET A 108 -2.44 0.57 11.30
CA MET A 108 -1.88 0.62 12.65
C MET A 108 -2.35 1.90 13.36
N GLY A 109 -2.83 1.77 14.60
CA GLY A 109 -3.12 2.94 15.43
C GLY A 109 -1.89 3.85 15.50
N MET A 110 -2.10 5.16 15.50
CA MET A 110 -1.02 6.15 15.67
C MET A 110 -0.06 5.69 16.77
N ASP A 111 1.24 5.90 16.54
CA ASP A 111 2.32 5.58 17.48
C ASP A 111 2.29 6.56 18.67
N LEU A 112 1.16 6.56 19.35
CA LEU A 112 0.97 7.22 20.62
C LEU A 112 1.74 6.38 21.63
N PRO A 113 2.47 7.01 22.57
CA PRO A 113 3.01 6.30 23.71
C PRO A 113 1.92 5.40 24.27
N ARG A 114 2.21 4.12 24.50
CA ARG A 114 1.33 3.29 25.32
C ARG A 114 1.13 4.08 26.60
N GLY A 115 -0.03 4.70 26.76
CA GLY A 115 -0.40 5.32 28.02
C GLY A 115 -0.10 4.28 29.09
N ARG A 116 0.65 4.68 30.12
CA ARG A 116 1.12 3.78 31.19
C ARG A 116 0.04 2.75 31.51
N PRO A 117 0.39 1.47 31.72
CA PRO A 117 -0.59 0.52 32.23
C PRO A 117 -1.02 1.01 33.61
N THR A 118 -2.11 1.76 33.68
CA THR A 118 -2.80 2.00 34.93
C THR A 118 -3.33 0.64 35.33
N SER A 119 -2.83 0.10 36.44
CA SER A 119 -3.19 -1.17 37.07
C SER A 119 -4.64 -1.19 37.60
N THR A 120 -5.56 -0.58 36.88
CA THR A 120 -6.97 -0.50 37.23
C THR A 120 -7.73 -0.50 35.91
N GLY A 121 -8.49 -1.57 35.69
CA GLY A 121 -9.21 -1.83 34.44
C GLY A 121 -10.01 -0.61 33.99
N SER A 122 -9.56 0.04 32.92
CA SER A 122 -10.36 1.03 32.22
C SER A 122 -11.08 0.30 31.09
N SER A 123 -12.33 -0.07 31.37
CA SER A 123 -13.31 -0.30 30.32
C SER A 123 -13.25 0.91 29.38
N ARG A 124 -12.76 0.68 28.16
CA ARG A 124 -12.78 1.70 27.11
C ARG A 124 -14.24 1.87 26.74
N ARG A 125 -14.88 2.85 27.38
CA ARG A 125 -16.28 3.24 27.13
C ARG A 125 -16.38 3.62 25.65
N MET A 126 -16.93 2.72 24.84
CA MET A 126 -17.41 3.06 23.50
C MET A 126 -18.35 4.28 23.64
N PRO A 127 -18.20 5.34 22.84
CA PRO A 127 -19.20 6.39 22.83
C PRO A 127 -20.52 5.73 22.43
N ARG A 128 -21.50 5.76 23.34
CA ARG A 128 -22.87 5.39 23.02
C ARG A 128 -23.29 6.29 21.87
N THR A 129 -23.61 5.70 20.72
CA THR A 129 -24.44 6.34 19.73
C THR A 129 -25.73 6.75 20.44
N SER A 130 -25.96 8.06 20.58
CA SER A 130 -27.22 8.57 21.09
C SER A 130 -28.35 8.19 20.13
N PRO A 131 -29.39 7.47 20.56
CA PRO A 131 -30.57 7.28 19.75
C PRO A 131 -31.45 8.52 19.92
N GLY A 132 -31.49 9.39 18.91
CA GLY A 132 -32.39 10.54 18.97
C GLY A 132 -32.00 11.70 18.07
N CYS A 133 -32.02 11.48 16.75
CA CYS A 133 -32.33 12.57 15.85
C CYS A 133 -33.14 12.01 14.68
N SER A 134 -34.45 12.04 14.86
CA SER A 134 -35.44 11.69 13.85
C SER A 134 -35.34 12.61 12.64
N ASN A 135 -35.44 12.04 11.45
CA ASN A 135 -35.71 12.73 10.20
C ASN A 135 -36.77 13.83 10.38
N ARG A 136 -36.38 15.08 10.15
CA ARG A 136 -37.32 16.15 9.83
C ARG A 136 -36.69 17.03 8.76
N ALA A 137 -37.18 16.87 7.54
CA ALA A 137 -36.89 17.75 6.42
C ALA A 137 -37.36 19.17 6.74
N ALA A 138 -36.51 20.18 6.50
CA ALA A 138 -36.91 21.55 6.20
C ALA A 138 -35.69 22.36 5.70
N THR A 139 -35.63 22.51 4.39
CA THR A 139 -35.43 23.74 3.62
C THR A 139 -34.74 24.97 4.26
N THR A 140 -33.93 25.62 3.41
CA THR A 140 -33.54 27.06 3.35
C THR A 140 -32.13 27.50 3.79
N ARG A 141 -31.36 27.83 2.74
CA ARG A 141 -30.53 29.04 2.51
C ARG A 141 -29.32 29.35 3.41
N SER A 142 -28.18 29.33 2.71
CA SER A 142 -27.12 30.35 2.66
C SER A 142 -26.45 30.75 3.98
N ARG A 143 -25.14 30.46 4.06
CA ARG A 143 -24.06 31.39 4.40
C ARG A 143 -22.76 30.59 4.53
N TRP A 144 -21.62 31.24 4.30
CA TRP A 144 -20.24 30.74 4.36
C TRP A 144 -19.54 30.49 3.02
N GLU A 145 -19.66 31.45 2.10
CA GLU A 145 -18.46 31.95 1.42
C GLU A 145 -17.70 32.88 2.37
N ARG A 146 -16.39 32.67 2.53
CA ARG A 146 -15.34 33.70 2.45
C ARG A 146 -13.94 33.06 2.44
N PRO A 147 -12.96 33.68 1.77
CA PRO A 147 -11.80 33.03 1.17
C PRO A 147 -10.51 33.14 2.00
N CYS A 148 -9.53 32.31 1.64
CA CYS A 148 -8.15 32.33 2.12
C CYS A 148 -7.53 33.74 2.05
N ALA A 149 -6.97 34.20 3.19
CA ALA A 149 -6.09 35.35 3.23
C ALA A 149 -4.63 34.88 3.03
N VAL A 150 -3.99 35.45 2.02
CA VAL A 150 -2.56 35.37 1.75
C VAL A 150 -1.83 36.36 2.68
N ARG A 151 -0.70 35.93 3.24
CA ARG A 151 0.41 36.80 3.64
C ARG A 151 1.71 36.13 3.25
#